data_AF-A0ABD2ZQ60-F1
#
_entry.id   AF-A0ABD2ZQ60-F1
#
_cell.length_a   1.000
_cell.length_b   1.000
_cell.length_c   1.000
_cell.angle_alpha   90.00
_cell.angle_beta   90.00
_cell.angle_gamma   90.00
#
_symmetry.space_group_name_H-M   'P 1'
#
loop_
_entity.id
_entity.type
_entity.pdbx_description
1 polymer ?
#
loop_
_entity_poly.entity_id
_entity_poly.type
_entity_poly.pdbx_seq_one_letter_code
_entity_poly.pdbx_strand_id
1 'polypeptide(L)'
;MFNQAIVIMSPKLQVYKKYLISNVEVRPILPQFKCDGIDMQWVISTDIVVEELPDEQDQVLLLEFNYTQFNELAQYVSQQLILLDNQK
;
A
#
# COMPACT_ATOMS: atom_id res chain seq x y z
N MET A 1 -4.52 4.33 -8.51
CA MET A 1 -5.07 3.82 -9.79
C MET A 1 -6.50 4.30 -9.91
N PHE A 2 -6.87 5.02 -10.98
CA PHE A 2 -8.22 5.60 -11.11
C PHE A 2 -8.73 5.48 -12.54
N ASN A 3 -10.06 5.45 -12.71
CA ASN A 3 -10.76 5.52 -14.00
C ASN A 3 -10.20 4.52 -15.03
N GLN A 4 -9.79 5.00 -16.20
CA GLN A 4 -9.26 4.18 -17.30
C GLN A 4 -8.05 3.32 -16.88
N ALA A 5 -7.23 3.80 -15.95
CA ALA A 5 -6.10 3.03 -15.44
C ALA A 5 -6.55 1.75 -14.71
N ILE A 6 -7.72 1.76 -14.06
CA ILE A 6 -8.28 0.54 -13.43
C ILE A 6 -8.53 -0.52 -14.50
N VAL A 7 -9.19 -0.14 -15.61
CA VAL A 7 -9.53 -1.07 -16.68
C VAL A 7 -8.28 -1.67 -17.33
N ILE A 8 -7.25 -0.84 -17.55
CA ILE A 8 -6.02 -1.24 -18.25
C ILE A 8 -5.05 -2.01 -17.33
N MET A 9 -4.89 -1.58 -16.08
CA MET A 9 -3.83 -2.10 -15.20
C MET A 9 -4.31 -3.21 -14.26
N SER A 10 -5.59 -3.27 -13.88
CA SER A 10 -6.07 -4.33 -12.96
C SER A 10 -5.81 -5.74 -13.49
N PRO A 11 -6.02 -6.06 -14.78
CA PRO A 11 -5.73 -7.41 -15.30
C PRO A 11 -4.23 -7.76 -15.31
N LYS A 12 -3.33 -6.76 -15.24
CA LYS A 12 -1.87 -6.95 -15.27
C LYS A 12 -1.27 -7.24 -13.90
N LEU A 13 -2.00 -6.90 -12.83
CA LEU A 13 -1.51 -6.99 -11.46
C LEU A 13 -2.26 -8.09 -10.70
N GLN A 14 -1.51 -9.10 -10.26
CA GLN A 14 -2.01 -10.17 -9.42
C GLN A 14 -1.36 -10.09 -8.03
N VAL A 15 -2.12 -10.49 -7.01
CA VAL A 15 -1.59 -10.58 -5.65
C VAL A 15 -0.53 -11.67 -5.61
N TYR A 16 0.51 -11.48 -4.78
CA TYR A 16 1.62 -12.42 -4.60
C TYR A 16 2.52 -12.64 -5.83
N LYS A 17 2.53 -11.68 -6.76
CA LYS A 17 3.45 -11.65 -7.90
C LYS A 17 4.44 -10.50 -7.77
N LYS A 18 5.65 -10.70 -8.30
CA LYS A 18 6.70 -9.68 -8.31
C LYS A 18 6.70 -8.94 -9.63
N TYR A 19 6.72 -7.61 -9.56
CA TYR A 19 6.71 -6.75 -10.74
C TYR A 19 7.81 -5.69 -10.66
N LEU A 20 8.45 -5.42 -11.81
CA LEU A 20 9.18 -4.18 -12.04
C LEU A 20 8.18 -3.14 -12.55
N ILE A 21 7.94 -2.10 -11.76
CA ILE A 21 7.02 -1.01 -12.09
C ILE A 21 7.84 0.25 -12.35
N SER A 22 7.72 0.84 -13.54
CA SER A 22 8.50 2.00 -13.99
C SER A 22 7.61 3.12 -14.54
N ASN A 23 8.16 4.34 -14.62
CA ASN A 23 7.45 5.55 -15.06
C ASN A 23 6.26 5.94 -14.14
N VAL A 24 6.42 5.75 -12.83
CA VAL A 24 5.36 6.04 -11.86
C VAL A 24 5.47 7.46 -11.35
N GLU A 25 4.34 8.17 -11.27
CA GLU A 25 4.27 9.43 -10.55
C GLU A 25 4.28 9.17 -9.03
N VAL A 26 5.20 9.80 -8.31
CA VAL A 26 5.32 9.73 -6.85
C VAL A 26 4.87 11.05 -6.25
N ARG A 27 3.93 11.02 -5.30
CA ARG A 27 3.41 12.22 -4.65
C ARG A 27 3.12 12.00 -3.16
N PRO A 28 3.01 13.07 -2.35
CA PRO A 28 2.61 12.96 -0.96
C PRO A 28 1.21 12.35 -0.79
N ILE A 29 1.02 11.60 0.28
CA ILE A 29 -0.29 11.12 0.73
C ILE A 29 -0.96 12.23 1.53
N LEU A 30 -2.26 12.44 1.27
CA LEU A 30 -3.04 13.40 2.04
C LEU A 30 -3.14 12.94 3.51
N PRO A 31 -3.02 13.84 4.51
CA PRO A 31 -2.92 13.46 5.92
C PRO A 31 -3.97 12.44 6.39
N GLN A 32 -5.21 12.58 5.94
CA GLN A 32 -6.34 11.71 6.31
C GLN A 32 -6.26 10.28 5.73
N PHE A 33 -5.37 10.04 4.76
CA PHE A 33 -5.18 8.74 4.12
C PHE A 33 -3.78 8.17 4.38
N LYS A 34 -2.98 8.80 5.23
CA LYS A 34 -1.65 8.30 5.60
C LYS A 34 -1.79 7.05 6.48
N CYS A 35 -0.90 6.10 6.25
CA CYS A 35 -0.66 5.00 7.16
C CYS A 35 0.67 5.25 7.89
N ASP A 36 0.82 4.68 9.08
CA ASP A 36 2.03 4.86 9.89
C ASP A 36 3.27 4.44 9.09
N GLY A 37 4.25 5.35 9.02
CA GLY A 37 5.51 5.15 8.30
C GLY A 37 5.41 5.26 6.77
N ILE A 38 4.24 5.59 6.20
CA ILE A 38 4.06 5.76 4.74
C ILE A 38 3.51 7.16 4.45
N ASP A 39 4.35 8.01 3.88
CA ASP A 39 4.05 9.42 3.59
C ASP A 39 3.92 9.74 2.09
N MET A 40 4.43 8.87 1.22
CA MET A 40 4.44 8.99 -0.23
C MET A 40 3.66 7.86 -0.89
N GLN A 41 2.99 8.15 -2.00
CA GLN A 41 2.23 7.19 -2.79
C GLN A 41 2.63 7.22 -4.26
N TRP A 42 2.44 6.07 -4.89
CA TRP A 42 2.58 5.85 -6.32
C TRP A 42 1.22 5.99 -7.01
N VAL A 43 1.12 6.86 -8.01
CA VAL A 43 -0.10 7.03 -8.80
C VAL A 43 -0.01 6.14 -10.03
N ILE A 44 -0.80 5.07 -10.04
CA ILE A 44 -0.87 4.18 -11.20
C ILE A 44 -1.77 4.79 -12.30
N SER A 45 -1.15 5.29 -13.36
CA SER A 45 -1.72 5.80 -14.62
C SER A 45 -1.65 4.76 -15.76
N THR A 46 -2.05 5.14 -16.98
CA THR A 46 -2.12 4.23 -18.14
C THR A 46 -0.79 4.05 -18.89
N ASP A 47 0.16 4.96 -18.68
CA ASP A 47 1.48 5.02 -19.32
C ASP A 47 2.60 4.38 -18.48
N ILE A 48 2.26 3.82 -17.33
CA ILE A 48 3.19 3.06 -16.50
C ILE A 48 3.54 1.73 -17.17
N VAL A 49 4.80 1.37 -17.03
CA VAL A 49 5.34 0.09 -17.50
C VAL A 49 5.33 -0.90 -16.34
N VAL A 50 4.75 -2.07 -16.57
CA VAL A 50 4.67 -3.17 -15.59
C VAL A 50 5.21 -4.43 -16.25
N GLU A 51 6.28 -4.99 -15.68
CA GLU A 51 6.91 -6.23 -16.14
C GLU A 51 6.88 -7.25 -15.01
N GLU A 52 6.31 -8.43 -15.24
CA GLU A 52 6.34 -9.53 -14.27
C GLU A 52 7.77 -10.09 -14.20
N LEU A 53 8.31 -10.17 -12.99
CA LEU A 53 9.60 -10.78 -12.72
C LEU A 53 9.38 -12.25 -12.38
N PRO A 54 10.30 -13.16 -12.77
CA PRO A 54 10.19 -14.56 -12.42
C PRO A 54 10.15 -14.74 -10.90
N ASP A 55 9.33 -15.69 -10.46
CA ASP A 55 9.31 -16.16 -9.08
C ASP A 55 10.59 -16.99 -8.84
N GLU A 56 11.74 -16.32 -8.72
CA GLU A 56 12.95 -16.98 -8.23
C GLU A 56 12.67 -17.48 -6.81
N GLN A 57 12.95 -18.77 -6.58
CA GLN A 57 12.38 -19.63 -5.53
C GLN A 57 12.56 -19.17 -4.07
N ASP A 58 13.22 -18.03 -3.79
CA ASP A 58 13.62 -17.65 -2.42
C ASP A 58 13.37 -16.18 -2.04
N GLN A 59 12.67 -15.39 -2.86
CA GLN A 59 12.30 -14.02 -2.49
C GLN A 59 10.79 -13.84 -2.41
N VAL A 60 10.17 -14.59 -1.48
CA VAL A 60 8.92 -14.14 -0.89
C VAL A 60 9.23 -12.75 -0.32
N LEU A 61 8.59 -11.69 -0.87
CA LEU A 61 8.61 -10.37 -0.25
C LEU A 61 8.33 -10.58 1.24
N LEU A 62 9.30 -10.26 2.09
CA LEU A 62 9.11 -10.33 3.54
C LEU A 62 8.02 -9.31 3.86
N LEU A 63 6.76 -9.75 3.86
CA LEU A 63 5.68 -8.95 4.40
C LEU A 63 5.94 -8.89 5.91
N GLU A 64 6.56 -7.81 6.34
CA GLU A 64 6.65 -7.47 7.75
C GLU A 64 5.28 -7.00 8.20
N PHE A 65 4.61 -7.85 8.96
CA PHE A 65 3.33 -7.52 9.56
C PHE A 65 3.56 -6.96 10.96
N ASN A 66 3.03 -5.76 11.20
CA ASN A 66 2.93 -5.21 12.55
C ASN A 66 1.61 -5.67 13.18
N TYR A 67 1.64 -6.82 13.86
CA TYR A 67 0.45 -7.40 14.46
C TYR A 67 0.12 -6.77 15.81
N THR A 68 -1.15 -6.45 16.03
CA THR A 68 -1.69 -6.21 17.37
C THR A 68 -2.21 -7.54 17.94
N GLN A 69 -1.77 -7.91 19.14
CA GLN A 69 -2.28 -9.12 19.79
C GLN A 69 -3.77 -8.96 20.09
N PHE A 70 -4.53 -10.06 20.04
CA PHE A 70 -5.99 -9.99 20.21
C PHE A 70 -6.41 -9.41 21.56
N ASN A 71 -5.69 -9.75 22.64
CA ASN A 71 -5.91 -9.20 23.98
C ASN A 71 -5.58 -7.70 24.11
N GLU A 72 -4.82 -7.14 23.17
CA GLU A 72 -4.43 -5.72 23.13
C GLU A 72 -5.35 -4.89 22.22
N LEU A 73 -6.22 -5.53 21.43
CA LEU A 73 -7.04 -4.87 20.41
C LEU A 73 -7.95 -3.79 21.00
N ALA A 74 -8.61 -4.06 22.13
CA ALA A 74 -9.50 -3.10 22.78
C ALA A 74 -8.76 -1.84 23.27
N GLN A 75 -7.54 -2.01 23.78
CA GLN A 75 -6.68 -0.92 24.22
C GLN A 75 -6.17 -0.12 23.03
N TYR A 76 -5.74 -0.79 21.96
CA TYR A 76 -5.27 -0.16 20.73
C TYR A 76 -6.35 0.75 20.11
N VAL A 77 -7.58 0.24 19.96
CA VAL A 77 -8.71 1.02 19.43
C VAL A 77 -8.98 2.25 20.30
N SER A 78 -8.94 2.08 21.62
CA SER A 78 -9.16 3.17 22.57
C SER A 78 -8.08 4.25 22.46
N GLN A 79 -6.80 3.86 22.31
CA GLN A 79 -5.67 4.78 22.12
C GLN A 79 -5.77 5.54 20.79
N GLN A 80 -6.13 4.85 19.70
CA GLN A 80 -6.34 5.48 18.39
C GLN A 80 -7.45 6.54 18.44
N LEU A 81 -8.58 6.23 19.08
CA LEU A 81 -9.68 7.18 19.24
C LEU A 81 -9.26 8.44 20.03
N ILE A 82 -8.49 8.25 21.11
CA ILE A 82 -7.96 9.36 21.92
C ILE A 82 -6.98 10.23 21.12
N LEU A 83 -6.13 9.62 20.28
CA LEU A 83 -5.20 10.36 19.42
C LEU A 83 -5.94 11.20 18.38
N LEU A 84 -7.01 10.67 17.78
CA LEU A 84 -7.87 11.38 16.82
C LEU A 84 -8.58 12.59 17.44
N ASP A 85 -9.00 12.50 18.70
CA ASP A 85 -9.65 13.61 19.41
C ASP A 85 -8.67 14.73 19.81
N ASN A 86 -7.40 14.39 20.04
CA ASN A 86 -6.35 15.36 20.41
C ASN A 86 -5.71 16.08 19.19
N GLN A 87 -6.11 15.75 17.96
CA GLN A 87 -5.66 16.42 16.74
C GLN A 87 -6.66 17.43 16.15
N LYS A 88 -7.74 17.73 16.87
CA LYS A 88 -8.69 18.83 16.57
C LYS A 88 -8.38 20.05 17.43
#